data_AF-A0AAU5I258-F1
#
_entry.id   AF-A0AAU5I258-F1
#
_cell.length_a   1.000
_cell.length_b   1.000
_cell.length_c   1.000
_cell.angle_alpha   90.00
_cell.angle_beta   90.00
_cell.angle_gamma   90.00
#
_symmetry.space_group_name_H-M   'P 1'
#
loop_
_entity.id
_entity.type
_entity.pdbx_description
1 polymer ?
#
loop_
_entity_poly.entity_id
_entity_poly.type
_entity_poly.pdbx_seq_one_letter_code
_entity_poly.pdbx_strand_id
1 'polypeptide(L)' 'MTTCGRQVAVRRLLLAIPERPISRVTLDVGPVVRGEPGLWASLTVAEARDLARRLLAQAALADSGTGTPAEQGAAGK' A
#
# COMPACT_ATOMS: atom_id res chain seq x y z
N MET A 1 12.42 -5.51 9.67
CA MET A 1 13.00 -4.37 10.39
C MET A 1 14.09 -3.82 9.49
N THR A 2 14.11 -2.50 9.24
CA THR A 2 15.16 -1.91 8.42
C THR A 2 16.45 -1.79 9.22
N THR A 3 17.58 -1.62 8.54
CA THR A 3 18.90 -1.46 9.15
C THR A 3 18.97 -0.26 10.11
N CYS A 4 18.09 0.73 9.93
CA CYS A 4 17.91 1.88 10.85
C CYS A 4 16.98 1.59 12.04
N GLY A 5 16.59 0.33 12.23
CA GLY A 5 15.73 -0.11 13.32
C GLY A 5 14.24 0.21 13.15
N ARG A 6 13.80 0.63 11.95
CA ARG A 6 12.39 0.96 11.72
C ARG A 6 11.58 -0.24 11.28
N GLN A 7 10.33 -0.27 11.71
CA GLN A 7 9.32 -1.12 11.10
C GLN A 7 8.68 -0.34 9.96
N VAL A 8 8.77 -0.89 8.74
CA VAL A 8 8.08 -0.37 7.57
C VAL A 8 7.05 -1.42 7.15
N ALA A 9 5.78 -1.04 7.12
CA ALA A 9 4.69 -1.90 6.70
C ALA A 9 3.96 -1.29 5.50
N VAL A 10 3.64 -2.13 4.53
CA VAL A 10 2.79 -1.76 3.39
C VAL A 10 1.45 -2.44 3.57
N ARG A 11 0.36 -1.67 3.50
CA ARG A 11 -1.00 -2.18 3.63
C ARG A 11 -1.87 -1.61 2.52
N ARG A 12 -3.01 -2.25 2.27
CA ARG A 12 -4.09 -1.70 1.46
C ARG A 12 -5.12 -1.06 2.38
N LEU A 13 -5.52 0.16 2.06
CA LEU A 13 -6.64 0.85 2.69
C LEU A 13 -7.76 0.99 1.66
N LEU A 14 -8.94 0.47 1.98
CA LEU A 14 -10.14 0.69 1.20
C LEU A 14 -10.95 1.81 1.85
N LEU A 15 -11.13 2.91 1.13
CA LEU A 15 -12.04 3.97 1.54
C LEU A 15 -13.38 3.70 0.85
N ALA A 16 -14.33 3.18 1.62
CA ALA A 16 -15.70 2.93 1.18
C ALA A 16 -16.46 4.27 1.09
N ILE A 17 -16.18 5.04 0.04
CA ILE A 17 -16.98 6.21 -0.32
C ILE A 17 -18.19 5.70 -1.10
N PRO A 18 -19.43 6.10 -0.75
CA PRO A 18 -20.67 5.50 -1.27
C PRO A 18 -20.76 5.43 -2.79
N GLU A 19 -20.19 6.42 -3.48
CA GLU A 19 -20.30 6.59 -4.93
C GLU A 19 -19.10 6.03 -5.69
N ARG A 20 -17.94 5.91 -5.02
CA ARG A 20 -16.71 5.42 -5.67
C ARG A 20 -15.73 4.90 -4.61
N PRO A 21 -15.68 3.59 -4.35
CA PRO A 21 -14.68 3.04 -3.44
C PRO A 21 -13.27 3.36 -3.97
N ILE A 22 -12.44 3.99 -3.13
CA ILE A 22 -11.05 4.31 -3.46
C ILE A 22 -10.16 3.29 -2.78
N SER A 23 -9.44 2.51 -3.58
CA SER A 23 -8.35 1.68 -3.07
C SER A 23 -7.07 2.51 -2.99
N ARG A 24 -6.40 2.51 -1.83
CA ARG A 24 -5.11 3.15 -1.61
C ARG A 24 -4.10 2.15 -1.08
N VAL A 25 -2.84 2.30 -1.47
CA VAL A 25 -1.71 1.63 -0.82
C VAL A 25 -1.17 2.58 0.24
N THR A 26 -1.09 2.12 1.49
CA THR A 26 -0.55 2.88 2.61
C THR A 26 0.82 2.35 3.01
N LEU A 27 1.72 3.28 3.33
CA LEU A 27 3.05 3.00 3.85
C LEU A 27 3.09 3.52 5.29
N ASP A 28 3.19 2.60 6.24
CA ASP A 28 3.40 2.92 7.64
C ASP A 28 4.89 2.86 7.94
N VAL A 29 5.44 3.99 8.37
CA VAL A 29 6.84 4.15 8.75
C VAL A 29 6.87 4.44 10.24
N GLY A 30 7.35 3.46 11.02
CA GLY A 30 7.44 3.58 12.46
C GLY A 30 8.29 4.78 12.92
N PRO A 31 8.17 5.15 14.22
CA PRO A 31 8.85 6.31 14.79
C PRO A 31 10.37 6.26 14.58
N VAL A 32 11.01 7.42 14.63
CA VAL A 32 12.47 7.55 14.48
C VAL A 32 13.14 6.86 15.68
N VAL A 33 13.74 5.68 15.46
CA VAL A 33 14.46 4.94 16.52
C VAL A 33 15.97 5.25 16.49
N ARG A 34 16.54 5.40 15.28
CA ARG A 34 17.91 5.91 15.02
C ARG A 34 17.94 6.62 13.66
N GLY A 35 18.65 7.73 13.56
CA GLY A 35 18.87 8.47 12.30
C GLY A 35 18.90 9.99 12.49
N GLU A 36 19.33 10.69 11.44
CA GLU A 36 19.39 12.15 11.41
C GLU A 36 18.00 12.78 11.58
N PRO A 37 17.87 13.89 12.32
CA PRO A 37 16.64 14.67 12.39
C PRO A 37 16.18 15.05 10.98
N GLY A 38 14.91 14.78 10.66
CA GLY A 38 14.33 15.10 9.35
C GLY A 38 14.40 13.99 8.30
N LEU A 39 15.13 12.89 8.54
CA LEU A 39 15.08 11.72 7.65
C LEU A 39 13.91 10.80 8.02
N TRP A 40 12.99 10.56 7.08
CA TRP A 40 11.79 9.75 7.31
C TRP A 40 12.11 8.25 7.37
N ALA A 41 13.07 7.77 6.56
CA ALA A 41 13.66 6.44 6.66
C ALA A 41 14.98 6.41 5.87
N SER A 42 15.93 5.60 6.32
CA SER A 42 17.08 5.18 5.49
C SER A 42 17.01 3.67 5.30
N LEU A 43 17.27 3.23 4.07
CA LEU A 43 17.15 1.85 3.62
C LEU A 43 18.45 1.48 2.90
N THR A 44 18.91 0.26 3.13
CA THR A 44 19.91 -0.33 2.23
C THR A 44 19.29 -0.57 0.85
N VAL A 45 20.14 -0.77 -0.16
CA VAL A 45 19.69 -1.10 -1.53
C VAL A 45 18.77 -2.35 -1.53
N ALA A 46 19.09 -3.35 -0.72
CA ALA A 46 18.28 -4.57 -0.61
C ALA A 46 16.90 -4.28 -0.02
N GLU A 47 16.84 -3.47 1.04
CA GLU A 47 15.58 -3.08 1.69
C GLU A 47 14.71 -2.20 0.79
N ALA A 48 15.31 -1.28 0.02
CA ALA A 48 14.59 -0.46 -0.94
C ALA A 48 13.95 -1.33 -2.03
N ARG A 49 14.67 -2.33 -2.56
CA ARG A 49 14.13 -3.28 -3.54
C ARG A 49 13.02 -4.16 -2.96
N ASP A 50 13.17 -4.61 -1.71
CA ASP A 50 12.12 -5.37 -1.03
C ASP A 50 10.85 -4.54 -0.80
N LEU A 51 11.01 -3.29 -0.36
CA LEU A 51 9.90 -2.36 -0.17
C LEU A 51 9.17 -2.09 -1.49
N ALA A 52 9.91 -1.84 -2.58
CA ALA A 52 9.33 -1.64 -3.91
C ALA A 52 8.49 -2.84 -4.37
N ARG A 53 8.97 -4.07 -4.17
CA ARG A 53 8.20 -5.29 -4.50
C ARG A 53 6.89 -5.38 -3.70
N ARG A 54 6.91 -5.05 -2.41
CA ARG A 54 5.70 -5.05 -1.57
C ARG A 54 4.70 -3.98 -2.01
N LEU A 55 5.18 -2.78 -2.37
CA LEU A 55 4.33 -1.69 -2.88
C LEU A 55 3.65 -2.08 -4.19
N LEU A 56 4.40 -2.62 -5.15
CA LEU A 56 3.87 -3.07 -6.43
C LEU A 56 2.85 -4.20 -6.27
N ALA A 57 3.11 -5.17 -5.40
CA ALA A 57 2.17 -6.25 -5.12
C ALA A 57 0.85 -5.72 -4.53
N GLN A 58 0.91 -4.78 -3.58
CA GLN A 58 -0.29 -4.19 -3.00
C GLN A 58 -1.05 -3.29 -3.98
N ALA A 59 -0.35 -2.60 -4.89
CA ALA A 59 -0.98 -1.84 -5.97
C ALA A 59 -1.77 -2.75 -6.92
N ALA A 60 -1.18 -3.87 -7.35
CA ALA A 60 -1.88 -4.84 -8.20
C ALA A 60 -3.14 -5.41 -7.53
N LEU A 61 -3.10 -5.68 -6.23
CA LEU A 61 -4.28 -6.10 -5.47
C LEU A 61 -5.33 -4.98 -5.37
N ALA A 62 -4.89 -3.73 -5.23
CA ALA A 62 -5.75 -2.56 -5.20
C ALA A 62 -6.52 -2.39 -6.52
N ASP A 63 -5.84 -2.52 -7.65
CA ASP A 63 -6.43 -2.45 -8.99
C ASP A 63 -7.41 -3.62 -9.25
N SER A 64 -7.06 -4.83 -8.79
CA SER A 64 -7.90 -6.02 -9.00
C SER A 64 -9.22 -5.97 -8.23
N GLY A 65 -9.26 -5.28 -7.09
CA GLY A 65 -10.48 -5.16 -6.26
C GLY A 65 -11.40 -4.00 -6.65
N THR A 66 -11.08 -3.23 -7.70
CA THR A 66 -11.99 -2.23 -8.29
C THR A 66 -12.83 -2.79 -9.43
N GLY A 67 -12.78 -4.11 -9.69
CA GLY A 67 -13.72 -4.79 -10.56
C GLY A 67 -15.12 -4.76 -9.95
N THR A 68 -15.95 -3.83 -10.42
CA THR A 68 -17.36 -3.68 -10.06
C THR A 68 -18.13 -4.99 -10.30
N PRO A 69 -18.84 -5.58 -9.32
CA PRO A 69 -19.88 -6.56 -9.60
C PRO A 69 -21.20 -5.83 -9.90
N ALA A 70 -21.23 -4.95 -10.91
CA ALA A 70 -22.44 -4.23 -11.32
C ALA A 70 -22.60 -4.12 -12.83
N GLU A 71 -22.28 -5.19 -13.57
CA GLU A 71 -22.72 -5.32 -14.97
C GLU A 71 -23.22 -6.72 -15.33
N GLN A 72 -23.53 -7.56 -14.34
CA GLN A 72 -24.17 -8.85 -14.55
C GLN A 72 -25.56 -8.84 -13.92
N GLY A 73 -26.54 -8.25 -14.61
CA GLY A 73 -27.93 -8.27 -14.14
C GLY A 73 -28.92 -7.34 -14.84
N ALA A 74 -28.84 -7.16 -16.16
CA ALA A 74 -29.96 -6.57 -16.92
C ALA A 74 -29.93 -6.97 -18.40
N ALA A 75 -29.99 -8.27 -18.69
CA ALA A 75 -30.38 -8.77 -20.00
C ALA A 75 -31.10 -10.11 -19.83
N GLY A 76 -32.41 -10.14 -20.03
CA GLY A 76 -33.11 -11.42 -20.22
C GLY A 76 -34.58 -11.50 -19.84
N LYS A 77 -35.41 -10.77 -20.59
CA LYS A 77 -36.78 -11.13 -21.01
C LYS A 77 -37.90 -11.23 -19.96
#